data_AF-A0A7S1WHS1-F1
#
_entry.id   AF-A0A7S1WHS1-F1
#
_cell.length_a   1.000
_cell.length_b   1.000
_cell.length_c   1.000
_cell.angle_alpha   90.00
_cell.angle_beta   90.00
_cell.angle_gamma   90.00
#
_symmetry.space_group_name_H-M   'P 1'
#
loop_
_entity.id
_entity.type
_entity.pdbx_description
1 polymer ?
#
loop_
_entity_poly.entity_id
_entity_poly.type
_entity_poly.pdbx_seq_one_letter_code
_entity_poly.pdbx_strand_id
1 'polypeptide(L)'
;TQVCGTAPDPALVDKLRARAMAAMTVNVGIDFALHMKLLPAFLQPFFLIIVLGNMHEARAATYGFVAERPQQIVGDRPESKRTPFCVRLLSPNLLCEDEADTKDWKVEYSVRPVQTSTIMQAVEMDARCVRETVNSGRWEAMN
;
A
#
# COMPACT_ATOMS: atom_id res chain seq x y z
N THR A 1 11.45 30.16 7.59
CA THR A 1 12.23 28.93 7.76
C THR A 1 13.01 28.69 6.49
N GLN A 2 14.33 28.77 6.52
CA GLN A 2 15.16 28.55 5.34
C GLN A 2 15.33 27.04 5.18
N VAL A 3 14.78 26.47 4.11
CA VAL A 3 14.92 25.03 3.82
C VAL A 3 16.32 24.84 3.25
N CYS A 4 17.23 24.33 4.08
CA CYS A 4 18.54 23.89 3.64
C CYS A 4 18.45 22.40 3.30
N GLY A 5 18.71 22.04 2.05
CA GLY A 5 18.76 20.65 1.60
C GLY A 5 19.83 20.51 0.52
N THR A 6 20.68 19.51 0.65
CA THR A 6 21.52 19.06 -0.46
C THR A 6 20.65 18.40 -1.51
N ALA A 7 20.99 18.56 -2.79
CA ALA A 7 20.29 17.86 -3.86
C ALA A 7 20.34 16.33 -3.58
N PRO A 8 19.22 15.60 -3.75
CA PRO A 8 19.21 14.16 -3.55
C PRO A 8 20.09 13.47 -4.60
N ASP A 9 20.70 12.36 -4.24
CA ASP A 9 21.47 11.53 -5.16
C ASP A 9 20.57 11.11 -6.36
N PRO A 10 20.93 11.50 -7.61
CA PRO A 10 20.15 11.15 -8.78
C PRO A 10 19.91 9.65 -8.94
N ALA A 11 20.88 8.81 -8.58
CA ALA A 11 20.75 7.36 -8.69
C ALA A 11 19.71 6.80 -7.73
N LEU A 12 19.65 7.32 -6.50
CA LEU A 12 18.63 6.94 -5.52
C LEU A 12 17.24 7.39 -5.96
N VAL A 13 17.11 8.59 -6.52
CA VAL A 13 15.83 9.11 -7.03
C VAL A 13 15.32 8.26 -8.19
N ASP A 14 16.19 7.91 -9.14
CA ASP A 14 15.81 7.07 -10.28
C ASP A 14 15.40 5.66 -9.83
N LYS A 15 16.13 5.08 -8.86
CA LYS A 15 15.79 3.78 -8.26
C LYS A 15 14.43 3.83 -7.55
N LEU A 16 14.20 4.84 -6.72
CA LEU A 16 12.93 5.04 -6.03
C LEU A 16 11.79 5.17 -7.04
N ARG A 17 11.96 5.99 -8.08
CA ARG A 17 10.95 6.19 -9.13
C ARG A 17 10.57 4.88 -9.80
N ALA A 18 11.57 4.12 -10.27
CA ALA A 18 11.33 2.88 -10.99
C ALA A 18 10.59 1.85 -10.13
N ARG A 19 11.03 1.69 -8.86
CA ARG A 19 10.44 0.71 -7.94
C ARG A 19 9.09 1.16 -7.37
N ALA A 20 8.90 2.45 -7.11
CA ALA A 20 7.59 2.98 -6.74
C ALA A 20 6.58 2.75 -7.86
N MET A 21 6.96 2.99 -9.13
CA MET A 21 6.09 2.70 -10.27
C MET A 21 5.69 1.22 -10.35
N ALA A 22 6.64 0.30 -10.09
CA ALA A 22 6.34 -1.14 -10.07
C ALA A 22 5.41 -1.52 -8.90
N ALA A 23 5.62 -0.92 -7.72
CA ALA A 23 4.83 -1.21 -6.52
C ALA A 23 3.40 -0.64 -6.59
N MET A 24 3.22 0.51 -7.25
CA MET A 24 1.94 1.21 -7.36
C MET A 24 1.12 0.73 -8.56
N THR A 25 1.00 -0.58 -8.74
CA THR A 25 0.18 -1.17 -9.79
C THR A 25 -1.02 -1.89 -9.19
N VAL A 26 -2.15 -1.84 -9.89
CA VAL A 26 -3.36 -2.56 -9.47
C VAL A 26 -3.16 -4.09 -9.51
N ASN A 27 -2.23 -4.56 -10.34
CA ASN A 27 -1.92 -5.98 -10.49
C ASN A 27 -1.53 -6.63 -9.16
N VAL A 28 -0.73 -5.97 -8.33
CA VAL A 28 -0.37 -6.48 -7.00
C VAL A 28 -1.61 -6.76 -6.15
N GLY A 29 -2.60 -5.86 -6.20
CA GLY A 29 -3.87 -6.03 -5.50
C GLY A 29 -4.75 -7.16 -6.07
N ILE A 30 -4.75 -7.34 -7.39
CA ILE A 30 -5.48 -8.42 -8.07
C ILE A 30 -4.82 -9.78 -7.81
N ASP A 31 -3.51 -9.86 -7.89
CA ASP A 31 -2.72 -11.07 -7.60
C ASP A 31 -2.92 -11.50 -6.15
N PHE A 32 -2.90 -10.54 -5.21
CA PHE A 32 -3.28 -10.78 -3.82
C PHE A 32 -4.69 -11.37 -3.71
N ALA A 33 -5.68 -10.76 -4.36
CA ALA A 33 -7.06 -11.21 -4.27
C ALA A 33 -7.23 -12.64 -4.83
N LEU A 34 -6.59 -12.94 -5.96
CA LEU A 34 -6.56 -14.27 -6.56
C LEU A 34 -5.88 -15.29 -5.65
N HIS A 35 -4.71 -14.96 -5.09
CA HIS A 35 -3.96 -15.83 -4.17
C HIS A 35 -4.78 -16.17 -2.92
N MET A 36 -5.51 -15.19 -2.39
CA MET A 36 -6.36 -15.35 -1.21
C MET A 36 -7.75 -15.93 -1.52
N LYS A 37 -8.01 -16.34 -2.77
CA LYS A 37 -9.30 -16.88 -3.24
C LYS A 37 -10.48 -15.93 -3.04
N LEU A 38 -10.22 -14.63 -3.12
CA LEU A 38 -11.22 -13.57 -3.13
C LEU A 38 -11.71 -13.32 -4.56
N LEU A 39 -12.69 -12.45 -4.73
CA LEU A 39 -13.03 -11.94 -6.06
C LEU A 39 -11.82 -11.22 -6.67
N PRO A 40 -11.59 -11.31 -7.99
CA PRO A 40 -10.51 -10.61 -8.68
C PRO A 40 -10.83 -9.11 -8.84
N ALA A 41 -11.02 -8.43 -7.71
CA ALA A 41 -11.40 -7.05 -7.61
C ALA A 41 -10.63 -6.41 -6.46
N PHE A 42 -10.01 -5.26 -6.75
CA PHE A 42 -9.33 -4.43 -5.79
C PHE A 42 -9.88 -3.00 -5.93
N LEU A 43 -10.86 -2.67 -5.11
CA LEU A 43 -11.71 -1.48 -5.32
C LEU A 43 -11.12 -0.28 -4.59
N GLN A 44 -11.20 0.89 -5.22
CA GLN A 44 -10.62 2.14 -4.73
C GLN A 44 -9.16 1.96 -4.26
N PRO A 45 -8.22 1.57 -5.15
CA PRO A 45 -6.82 1.49 -4.77
C PRO A 45 -6.30 2.87 -4.36
N PHE A 46 -5.58 2.92 -3.25
CA PHE A 46 -4.88 4.11 -2.78
C PHE A 46 -3.45 3.77 -2.42
N PHE A 47 -2.51 4.55 -2.96
CA PHE A 47 -1.08 4.29 -2.85
C PHE A 47 -0.42 5.35 -1.97
N LEU A 48 0.42 4.89 -1.05
CA LEU A 48 1.24 5.72 -0.17
C LEU A 48 2.70 5.39 -0.38
N ILE A 49 3.53 6.41 -0.57
CA ILE A 49 4.98 6.28 -0.42
C ILE A 49 5.35 6.68 0.99
N ILE A 50 5.93 5.73 1.71
CA ILE A 50 6.35 5.85 3.09
C ILE A 50 7.87 5.98 3.08
N VAL A 51 8.38 7.17 3.40
CA VAL A 51 9.82 7.43 3.56
C VAL A 51 10.13 7.43 5.04
N LEU A 52 11.04 6.55 5.47
CA LEU A 52 11.39 6.42 6.89
C LEU A 52 12.49 7.42 7.27
N GLY A 53 12.76 7.55 8.57
CA GLY A 53 13.80 8.45 9.07
C GLY A 53 15.23 8.12 8.57
N ASN A 54 15.43 6.96 7.94
CA ASN A 54 16.65 6.57 7.25
C ASN A 54 16.54 6.89 5.74
N MET A 55 17.52 7.61 5.19
CA MET A 55 17.54 8.05 3.78
C MET A 55 17.51 6.91 2.75
N HIS A 56 17.78 5.68 3.18
CA HIS A 56 17.76 4.48 2.33
C HIS A 56 16.56 3.57 2.59
N GLU A 57 15.51 4.07 3.24
CA GLU A 57 14.32 3.28 3.51
C GLU A 57 13.06 3.98 3.01
N ALA A 58 12.51 3.41 1.93
CA ALA A 58 11.25 3.82 1.37
C ALA A 58 10.41 2.60 1.05
N ARG A 59 9.12 2.62 1.36
CA ARG A 59 8.16 1.54 1.09
C ARG A 59 6.94 2.10 0.39
N ALA A 60 6.25 1.28 -0.39
CA ALA A 60 4.92 1.59 -0.91
C ALA A 60 3.88 0.80 -0.11
N ALA A 61 2.90 1.51 0.43
CA ALA A 61 1.69 0.89 0.96
C ALA A 61 0.54 1.03 -0.03
N THR A 62 -0.23 -0.03 -0.22
CA THR A 62 -1.43 -0.03 -1.07
C THR A 62 -2.64 -0.41 -0.23
N TYR A 63 -3.65 0.43 -0.26
CA TYR A 63 -4.94 0.23 0.39
C TYR A 63 -5.99 -0.08 -0.67
N GLY A 64 -6.93 -0.97 -0.35
CA GLY A 64 -8.07 -1.22 -1.21
C GLY A 64 -9.15 -2.04 -0.52
N PHE A 65 -10.38 -1.95 -1.04
CA PHE A 65 -11.45 -2.82 -0.61
C PHE A 65 -11.42 -4.14 -1.37
N VAL A 66 -11.64 -5.24 -0.64
CA VAL A 66 -11.70 -6.60 -1.19
C VAL A 66 -12.98 -7.29 -0.76
N ALA A 67 -13.44 -8.26 -1.55
CA ALA A 67 -14.63 -9.05 -1.25
C ALA A 67 -14.41 -10.51 -1.61
N GLU A 68 -14.99 -11.40 -0.81
CA GLU A 68 -15.09 -12.82 -1.11
C GLU A 68 -16.27 -13.10 -2.06
N ARG A 69 -17.37 -12.35 -1.90
CA ARG A 69 -18.63 -12.57 -2.61
C ARG A 69 -19.19 -11.28 -3.23
N PRO A 70 -19.86 -11.33 -4.40
CA PRO A 70 -20.35 -10.12 -5.07
C PRO A 70 -21.32 -9.30 -4.22
N GLN A 71 -22.11 -9.95 -3.37
CA GLN A 71 -23.10 -9.30 -2.49
C GLN A 71 -22.48 -8.42 -1.40
N GLN A 72 -21.17 -8.56 -1.14
CA GLN A 72 -20.45 -7.69 -0.21
C GLN A 72 -20.04 -6.35 -0.84
N ILE A 73 -20.12 -6.23 -2.18
CA ILE A 73 -19.78 -5.00 -2.88
C ILE A 73 -21.00 -4.08 -2.89
N VAL A 74 -20.84 -2.90 -2.31
CA VAL A 74 -21.87 -1.86 -2.27
C VAL A 74 -21.41 -0.67 -3.10
N GLY A 75 -22.30 -0.10 -3.90
CA GLY A 75 -22.02 1.03 -4.79
C GLY A 75 -22.06 0.61 -6.26
N ASP A 76 -22.46 1.56 -7.10
CA ASP A 76 -22.71 1.38 -8.53
C ASP A 76 -21.57 1.93 -9.39
N ARG A 77 -20.84 2.95 -8.90
CA ARG A 77 -19.73 3.59 -9.60
C ARG A 77 -18.37 3.16 -9.05
N PRO A 78 -17.29 3.14 -9.86
CA PRO A 78 -15.96 2.75 -9.41
C PRO A 78 -15.48 3.47 -8.14
N GLU A 79 -15.75 4.77 -8.02
CA GLU A 79 -15.37 5.63 -6.89
C GLU A 79 -16.24 5.46 -5.64
N SER A 80 -17.43 4.86 -5.76
CA SER A 80 -18.36 4.61 -4.64
C SER A 80 -18.40 3.15 -4.20
N LYS A 81 -17.84 2.25 -5.04
CA LYS A 81 -17.73 0.82 -4.79
C LYS A 81 -16.85 0.52 -3.60
N ARG A 82 -17.41 -0.13 -2.59
CA ARG A 82 -16.76 -0.46 -1.33
C ARG A 82 -17.20 -1.82 -0.83
N THR A 83 -16.49 -2.33 0.16
CA THR A 83 -16.83 -3.56 0.86
C THR A 83 -16.62 -3.36 2.36
N PRO A 84 -17.12 -4.27 3.22
CA PRO A 84 -16.84 -4.23 4.65
C PRO A 84 -15.38 -4.54 5.02
N PHE A 85 -14.49 -4.77 4.06
CA PHE A 85 -13.11 -5.20 4.32
C PHE A 85 -12.09 -4.35 3.54
N CYS A 86 -11.12 -3.78 4.25
CA CYS A 86 -9.97 -3.11 3.67
C CYS A 86 -8.75 -4.02 3.84
N VAL A 87 -7.99 -4.20 2.76
CA VAL A 87 -6.65 -4.76 2.81
C VAL A 87 -5.62 -3.65 2.73
N ARG A 88 -4.50 -3.86 3.41
CA ARG A 88 -3.30 -3.04 3.35
C ARG A 88 -2.17 -3.95 2.92
N LEU A 89 -1.54 -3.62 1.80
CA LEU A 89 -0.36 -4.28 1.28
C LEU A 89 0.83 -3.36 1.54
N LEU A 90 1.97 -3.91 1.94
CA LEU A 90 3.21 -3.17 2.14
C LEU A 90 4.29 -3.83 1.30
N SER A 91 4.92 -3.04 0.43
CA SER A 91 6.06 -3.48 -0.33
C SER A 91 7.25 -3.71 0.61
N PRO A 92 8.26 -4.45 0.14
CA PRO A 92 9.56 -4.38 0.76
C PRO A 92 10.20 -2.99 0.61
N ASN A 93 11.41 -2.81 1.14
CA ASN A 93 12.15 -1.55 1.02
C ASN A 93 12.59 -1.31 -0.44
N LEU A 94 11.96 -0.32 -1.08
CA LEU A 94 12.19 0.12 -2.45
C LEU A 94 13.64 0.57 -2.68
N LEU A 95 14.35 1.01 -1.65
CA LEU A 95 15.73 1.48 -1.77
C LEU A 95 16.78 0.41 -1.43
N CYS A 96 16.37 -0.76 -0.92
CA CYS A 96 17.28 -1.87 -0.60
C CYS A 96 17.99 -2.41 -1.86
N GLU A 97 19.27 -2.75 -1.79
CA GLU A 97 20.03 -3.24 -2.96
C GLU A 97 19.79 -4.72 -3.25
N ASP A 98 19.45 -5.51 -2.23
CA ASP A 98 19.49 -6.98 -2.27
C ASP A 98 18.23 -7.67 -2.82
N GLU A 99 17.22 -6.92 -3.22
CA GLU A 99 15.98 -7.53 -3.68
C GLU A 99 16.00 -7.85 -5.17
N ALA A 100 15.62 -9.09 -5.45
CA ALA A 100 15.36 -9.66 -6.76
C ALA A 100 14.43 -8.79 -7.60
N ASP A 101 14.38 -9.12 -8.89
CA ASP A 101 13.52 -8.49 -9.89
C ASP A 101 12.13 -8.20 -9.30
N THR A 102 11.55 -7.02 -9.58
CA THR A 102 10.29 -6.52 -8.95
C THR A 102 9.10 -7.50 -9.02
N LYS A 103 9.22 -8.55 -9.83
CA LYS A 103 8.28 -9.66 -10.02
C LYS A 103 8.23 -10.64 -8.84
N ASP A 104 9.28 -10.72 -8.02
CA ASP A 104 9.39 -11.70 -6.91
C ASP A 104 9.20 -11.06 -5.52
N TRP A 105 8.66 -9.84 -5.46
CA TRP A 105 8.47 -9.14 -4.21
C TRP A 105 7.50 -9.85 -3.27
N LYS A 106 7.97 -10.13 -2.06
CA LYS A 106 7.13 -10.59 -0.96
C LYS A 106 6.46 -9.37 -0.32
N VAL A 107 5.17 -9.21 -0.57
CA VAL A 107 4.37 -8.16 0.07
C VAL A 107 3.88 -8.62 1.44
N GLU A 108 4.02 -7.76 2.44
CA GLU A 108 3.32 -7.96 3.70
C GLU A 108 1.87 -7.49 3.55
N TYR A 109 0.93 -8.14 4.21
CA TYR A 109 -0.46 -7.73 4.17
C TYR A 109 -1.14 -7.78 5.53
N SER A 110 -2.17 -6.95 5.69
CA SER A 110 -3.15 -7.08 6.77
C SER A 110 -4.54 -6.74 6.23
N VAL A 111 -5.56 -7.44 6.74
CA VAL A 111 -6.97 -7.23 6.38
C VAL A 111 -7.74 -6.85 7.62
N ARG A 112 -8.66 -5.90 7.51
CA ARG A 112 -9.51 -5.49 8.62
C ARG A 112 -10.92 -5.13 8.17
N PRO A 113 -11.92 -5.30 9.05
CA PRO A 113 -13.25 -4.76 8.81
C PRO A 113 -13.22 -3.22 8.81
N VAL A 114 -14.07 -2.62 7.98
CA VAL A 114 -14.21 -1.17 7.81
C VAL A 114 -15.68 -0.79 7.59
N GLN A 115 -16.05 0.40 8.05
CA GLN A 115 -17.39 0.97 7.86
C GLN A 115 -17.37 2.25 7.00
N THR A 116 -16.21 2.61 6.45
CA THR A 116 -16.01 3.83 5.67
C THR A 116 -16.57 3.68 4.25
N SER A 117 -16.91 4.81 3.64
CA SER A 117 -17.42 4.83 2.27
C SER A 117 -16.31 4.95 1.22
N THR A 118 -15.16 5.52 1.62
CA THR A 118 -14.00 5.70 0.76
C THR A 118 -12.75 5.11 1.38
N ILE A 119 -11.80 4.73 0.53
CA ILE A 119 -10.51 4.23 0.99
C ILE A 119 -9.69 5.31 1.70
N MET A 120 -9.83 6.57 1.28
CA MET A 120 -9.12 7.69 1.88
C MET A 120 -9.50 7.88 3.34
N GLN A 121 -10.79 7.72 3.68
CA GLN A 121 -11.23 7.69 5.08
C GLN A 121 -10.59 6.54 5.86
N ALA A 122 -10.48 5.34 5.25
CA ALA A 122 -9.83 4.20 5.91
C ALA A 122 -8.34 4.47 6.18
N VAL A 123 -7.66 5.14 5.25
CA VAL A 123 -6.25 5.57 5.38
C VAL A 123 -6.11 6.63 6.46
N GLU A 124 -6.97 7.64 6.49
CA GLU A 124 -6.97 8.71 7.50
C GLU A 124 -7.19 8.15 8.91
N MET A 125 -8.12 7.19 9.06
CA MET A 125 -8.33 6.48 10.33
C MET A 125 -7.10 5.67 10.76
N ASP A 126 -6.31 5.19 9.79
CA ASP A 126 -5.08 4.43 10.03
C ASP A 126 -3.84 5.32 10.18
N ALA A 127 -3.97 6.64 10.23
CA ALA A 127 -2.83 7.56 10.27
C ALA A 127 -1.83 7.27 11.41
N ARG A 128 -2.32 6.74 12.54
CA ARG A 128 -1.45 6.28 13.64
C ARG A 128 -0.66 5.03 13.25
N CYS A 129 -1.33 4.02 12.69
CA CYS A 129 -0.68 2.77 12.30
C CYS A 129 0.26 2.96 11.10
N VAL A 130 -0.07 3.85 10.15
CA VAL A 130 0.87 4.27 9.10
C VAL A 130 2.14 4.86 9.73
N ARG A 131 2.02 5.69 10.77
CA ARG A 131 3.17 6.22 11.52
C ARG A 131 3.93 5.16 12.31
N GLU A 132 3.27 4.13 12.81
CA GLU A 132 3.93 3.02 13.49
C GLU A 132 4.67 2.12 12.49
N THR A 133 4.07 1.84 11.33
CA THR A 133 4.72 1.17 10.20
C THR A 133 5.93 1.94 9.68
N VAL A 134 5.91 3.28 9.77
CA VAL A 134 7.10 4.11 9.49
C VAL A 134 8.28 3.79 10.43
N ASN A 135 8.02 3.28 11.64
CA ASN A 135 9.07 2.98 12.60
C ASN A 135 9.49 1.50 12.60
N SER A 136 8.57 0.59 12.25
CA SER A 136 8.80 -0.85 12.35
C SER A 136 9.01 -1.55 11.00
N GLY A 137 8.64 -0.89 9.89
CA GLY A 137 8.64 -1.48 8.55
C GLY A 137 7.61 -2.61 8.37
N ARG A 138 6.66 -2.76 9.30
CA ARG A 138 5.63 -3.81 9.32
C ARG A 138 4.26 -3.25 9.65
N TRP A 139 3.20 -3.94 9.25
CA TRP A 139 1.89 -3.69 9.83
C TRP A 139 1.84 -4.30 11.23
N GLU A 140 1.59 -3.49 12.27
CA GLU A 140 1.27 -4.06 13.58
C GLU A 140 -0.08 -4.77 13.51
N ALA A 141 -0.18 -5.92 14.19
CA ALA A 141 -1.45 -6.58 14.39
C ALA A 141 -2.35 -5.65 15.21
N MET A 142 -3.40 -5.13 14.60
CA MET A 142 -4.42 -4.38 15.34
C MET A 142 -5.19 -5.39 16.20
N ASN A 143 -5.02 -5.30 17.52
CA ASN A 143 -5.92 -5.91 18.50
C ASN A 143 -7.28 -5.21 18.50
#